data_AF-A0A2M7DLQ3-F1
#
_entry.id   AF-A0A2M7DLQ3-F1
#
_cell.length_a   1.000
_cell.length_b   1.000
_cell.length_c   1.000
_cell.angle_alpha   90.00
_cell.angle_beta   90.00
_cell.angle_gamma   90.00
#
_symmetry.space_group_name_H-M   'P 1'
#
loop_
_entity.id
_entity.type
_entity.pdbx_description
1 polymer ?
#
loop_
_entity_poly.entity_id
_entity_poly.type
_entity_poly.pdbx_seq_one_letter_code
_entity_poly.pdbx_strand_id
1 'polypeptide(L)'
;DGLMKFFVHKLQSPLLPSDTLLLNFEIKNSRNTLFQRNSNVLKNGTFLKHDILPRLGYFIQNEMKKPSDSTALNNHYQAFDSDLIDFEAIVSTSENQTAISTGFLQKQWQENGRNYFHYKANKPIKMGMAFNSGKFKIQKDQWEDIPIKVYYHNTHTYNVKNMIAGLKAAMAYNSEHFSPYQHKDVKIIEFPLTEGSFATTFGNAILTSEVRFGVNGKNDDKIDLSFYVSAHELTHQWFGNQLLPKDVLGAVVLTESITEYITLKIYEQQFSKERALQFLKLQRLRYLKGRTKETKNESPLYLVKAEQDYISYGKGAIAFNTLSHYLGEKKMNDILKSFLEEYPSSLKAYPTSLDFLKILKQETPEELKYLVSDMFETITFYDSKINSASIKQTEKGFEVSLDFTINKYGDQTIEEPLPLNDFIEIGLYDSNNNILELKQVRIQKAKNSIVFNTKEKPSKIIIDPNLLTIDKDLGDNEFLF
;
A
#
# COMPACT_ATOMS: atom_id res chain seq x y z
N ASP A 1 18.64 18.08 -27.75
CA ASP A 1 19.51 16.93 -28.08
C ASP A 1 18.62 15.82 -28.61
N GLY A 2 18.82 15.41 -29.87
CA GLY A 2 17.97 14.40 -30.53
C GLY A 2 18.13 12.99 -29.97
N LEU A 3 19.27 12.68 -29.33
CA LEU A 3 19.52 11.38 -28.69
C LEU A 3 18.69 11.20 -27.42
N MET A 4 18.50 12.27 -26.66
CA MET A 4 17.69 12.29 -25.43
C MET A 4 16.20 12.58 -25.70
N LYS A 5 15.79 12.74 -26.96
CA LYS A 5 14.44 13.20 -27.39
C LYS A 5 13.99 14.46 -26.62
N PHE A 6 14.92 15.37 -26.37
CA PHE A 6 14.70 16.61 -25.65
C PHE A 6 14.69 17.80 -26.61
N PHE A 7 13.59 18.56 -26.58
CA PHE A 7 13.35 19.70 -27.44
C PHE A 7 13.14 20.96 -26.61
N VAL A 8 13.91 22.01 -26.90
CA VAL A 8 13.75 23.33 -26.27
C VAL A 8 13.02 24.24 -27.25
N HIS A 9 11.85 24.72 -26.84
CA HIS A 9 11.07 25.67 -27.62
C HIS A 9 11.08 27.02 -26.93
N LYS A 10 11.53 28.07 -27.62
CA LYS A 10 11.40 29.45 -27.16
C LYS A 10 10.05 29.99 -27.61
N LEU A 11 9.19 30.36 -26.67
CA LEU A 11 7.92 31.00 -26.97
C LEU A 11 8.15 32.43 -27.50
N GLN A 12 7.33 32.85 -28.47
CA GLN A 12 7.39 34.22 -29.00
C GLN A 12 6.98 35.26 -27.95
N SER A 13 5.94 34.93 -27.17
CA SER A 13 5.53 35.69 -25.99
C SER A 13 5.76 34.82 -24.74
N PRO A 14 6.29 35.38 -23.65
CA PRO A 14 6.44 34.64 -22.39
C PRO A 14 5.06 34.26 -21.83
N LEU A 15 4.95 33.09 -21.20
CA LEU A 15 3.78 32.73 -20.40
C LEU A 15 3.89 33.38 -19.02
N LEU A 16 2.91 34.21 -18.66
CA LEU A 16 2.78 34.79 -17.33
C LEU A 16 2.09 33.78 -16.37
N PRO A 17 2.18 33.98 -15.04
CA PRO A 17 1.46 33.13 -14.10
C PRO A 17 -0.03 33.06 -14.41
N SER A 18 -0.57 31.84 -14.50
CA SER A 18 -1.97 31.52 -14.87
C SER A 18 -2.33 31.67 -16.35
N ASP A 19 -1.37 31.96 -17.24
CA ASP A 19 -1.59 31.89 -18.68
C ASP A 19 -1.76 30.44 -19.17
N THR A 20 -2.40 30.29 -20.33
CA THR A 20 -2.63 29.00 -20.99
C THR A 20 -2.06 28.98 -22.40
N LEU A 21 -1.50 27.84 -22.82
CA LEU A 21 -1.04 27.60 -24.19
C LEU A 21 -1.66 26.30 -24.72
N LEU A 22 -2.12 26.30 -25.96
CA LEU A 22 -2.52 25.07 -26.65
C LEU A 22 -1.30 24.37 -27.25
N LEU A 23 -1.05 23.14 -26.83
CA LEU A 23 -0.01 22.28 -27.39
C LEU A 23 -0.64 21.18 -28.25
N ASN A 24 -0.33 21.20 -29.55
CA ASN A 24 -0.69 20.13 -30.47
C ASN A 24 0.55 19.32 -30.83
N PHE A 25 0.45 18.00 -30.76
CA PHE A 25 1.55 17.10 -31.12
C PHE A 25 1.02 15.82 -31.74
N GLU A 26 1.87 15.16 -32.52
CA GLU A 26 1.60 13.85 -33.10
C GLU A 26 2.76 12.91 -32.79
N ILE A 27 2.45 11.73 -32.26
CA ILE A 27 3.44 10.70 -31.96
C ILE A 27 3.15 9.48 -32.82
N LYS A 28 4.15 9.09 -33.60
CA LYS A 28 4.13 7.91 -34.47
C LYS A 28 5.26 6.98 -34.06
N ASN A 29 4.99 5.69 -34.15
CA ASN A 29 6.00 4.67 -33.94
C ASN A 29 5.96 3.66 -35.09
N SER A 30 7.11 3.08 -35.40
CA SER A 30 7.22 2.00 -36.38
C SER A 30 6.48 0.76 -35.90
N ARG A 31 5.93 -0.01 -36.84
CA ARG A 31 5.22 -1.26 -36.51
C ARG A 31 6.19 -2.26 -35.88
N ASN A 32 5.71 -3.04 -34.91
CA ASN A 32 6.43 -4.22 -34.43
C ASN A 32 6.59 -5.26 -35.57
N THR A 33 7.77 -5.86 -35.67
CA THR A 33 8.07 -6.97 -36.59
C THR A 33 8.24 -8.27 -35.81
N LEU A 34 8.54 -9.38 -36.49
CA LEU A 34 8.82 -10.66 -35.83
C LEU A 34 10.06 -10.60 -34.92
N PHE A 35 11.05 -9.79 -35.28
CA PHE A 35 12.35 -9.72 -34.61
C PHE A 35 12.58 -8.44 -33.81
N GLN A 36 11.73 -7.43 -34.02
CA GLN A 36 11.91 -6.13 -33.40
C GLN A 36 10.60 -5.59 -32.84
N ARG A 37 10.64 -5.29 -31.54
CA ARG A 37 9.57 -4.60 -30.84
C ARG A 37 9.91 -3.11 -30.76
N ASN A 38 9.24 -2.32 -31.59
CA ASN A 38 9.38 -0.85 -31.67
C ASN A 38 8.46 -0.13 -30.68
N SER A 39 7.35 -0.76 -30.26
CA SER A 39 6.35 -0.16 -29.36
C SER A 39 5.65 -1.21 -28.48
N ASN A 40 4.84 -0.73 -27.53
CA ASN A 40 3.96 -1.54 -26.71
C ASN A 40 2.58 -1.79 -27.35
N VAL A 41 2.44 -1.47 -28.64
CA VAL A 41 1.24 -1.79 -29.43
C VAL A 41 1.34 -3.24 -29.90
N LEU A 42 0.57 -4.13 -29.25
CA LEU A 42 0.57 -5.57 -29.47
C LEU A 42 -0.66 -6.02 -30.27
N LYS A 43 -0.55 -7.18 -30.93
CA LYS A 43 -1.65 -7.80 -31.70
C LYS A 43 -2.86 -8.14 -30.81
N ASN A 44 -2.66 -8.37 -29.52
CA ASN A 44 -3.69 -8.53 -28.50
C ASN A 44 -3.05 -8.22 -27.14
N GLY A 45 -3.61 -7.31 -26.35
CA GLY A 45 -3.02 -6.89 -25.07
C GLY A 45 -2.10 -5.67 -25.19
N THR A 46 -2.42 -4.70 -26.04
CA THR A 46 -1.75 -3.39 -26.01
C THR A 46 -2.00 -2.73 -24.66
N PHE A 47 -0.95 -2.20 -24.03
CA PHE A 47 -1.03 -1.34 -22.85
C PHE A 47 -0.04 -0.19 -23.00
N LEU A 48 -0.57 1.03 -23.09
CA LEU A 48 0.18 2.27 -23.12
C LEU A 48 -0.21 3.10 -21.90
N LYS A 49 0.75 3.85 -21.35
CA LYS A 49 0.49 4.80 -20.27
C LYS A 49 0.73 6.22 -20.77
N HIS A 50 0.51 7.20 -19.89
CA HIS A 50 0.83 8.60 -20.12
C HIS A 50 2.32 8.88 -20.45
N ASP A 51 3.21 7.90 -20.21
CA ASP A 51 4.64 7.99 -20.56
C ASP A 51 4.92 8.09 -22.06
N ILE A 52 3.92 7.77 -22.90
CA ILE A 52 4.01 7.99 -24.35
C ILE A 52 3.82 9.46 -24.75
N LEU A 53 3.34 10.33 -23.85
CA LEU A 53 3.01 11.73 -24.12
C LEU A 53 4.22 12.64 -23.83
N PRO A 54 4.34 13.79 -24.51
CA PRO A 54 5.38 14.76 -24.17
C PRO A 54 5.16 15.29 -22.76
N ARG A 55 6.26 15.43 -22.02
CA ARG A 55 6.29 16.03 -20.68
C ARG A 55 6.85 17.43 -20.77
N LEU A 56 6.31 18.36 -19.99
CA LEU A 56 6.73 19.76 -19.98
C LEU A 56 7.57 20.03 -18.75
N GLY A 57 8.79 20.52 -18.90
CA GLY A 57 9.58 20.88 -17.73
C GLY A 57 11.08 20.94 -17.99
N TYR A 58 11.82 21.00 -16.89
CA TYR A 58 13.28 21.00 -16.89
C TYR A 58 13.79 19.73 -16.21
N PHE A 59 14.79 19.08 -16.81
CA PHE A 59 15.49 17.95 -16.19
C PHE A 59 16.54 18.50 -15.21
N ILE A 60 16.12 18.85 -13.99
CA ILE A 60 17.05 19.04 -12.88
C ILE A 60 16.83 17.87 -11.92
N GLN A 61 17.85 17.01 -11.80
CA GLN A 61 17.84 15.91 -10.86
C GLN A 61 18.09 16.48 -9.45
N ASN A 62 17.02 16.95 -8.81
CA ASN A 62 17.11 17.42 -7.43
C ASN A 62 17.01 16.26 -6.47
N GLU A 63 17.87 16.27 -5.44
CA GLU A 63 17.65 15.42 -4.28
C GLU A 63 16.28 15.71 -3.66
N MET A 64 15.55 14.64 -3.31
CA MET A 64 14.27 14.75 -2.64
C MET A 64 14.42 15.58 -1.36
N LYS A 65 13.57 16.59 -1.21
CA LYS A 65 13.61 17.49 -0.06
C LYS A 65 13.03 16.82 1.17
N LYS A 66 13.52 17.22 2.34
CA LYS A 66 12.92 16.84 3.62
C LYS A 66 11.56 17.53 3.77
N PRO A 67 10.60 16.93 4.48
CA PRO A 67 9.29 17.54 4.70
C PRO A 67 9.34 18.89 5.45
N SER A 68 10.41 19.15 6.21
CA SER A 68 10.65 20.43 6.89
C SER A 68 11.32 21.50 6.03
N ASP A 69 11.69 21.21 4.79
CA ASP A 69 12.38 22.15 3.91
C ASP A 69 11.40 23.15 3.29
N SER A 70 11.51 24.42 3.67
CA SER A 70 10.65 25.51 3.18
C SER A 70 10.83 25.81 1.68
N THR A 71 11.90 25.33 1.06
CA THR A 71 12.17 25.49 -0.39
C THR A 71 11.49 24.41 -1.24
N ALA A 72 10.89 23.39 -0.62
CA ALA A 72 10.18 22.33 -1.34
C ALA A 72 8.97 22.90 -2.09
N LEU A 73 8.93 22.66 -3.40
CA LEU A 73 7.83 23.07 -4.28
C LEU A 73 6.50 22.50 -3.77
N ASN A 74 5.43 23.25 -3.99
CA ASN A 74 4.09 22.84 -3.59
C ASN A 74 3.43 21.94 -4.66
N ASN A 75 4.10 20.84 -4.98
CA ASN A 75 3.63 19.80 -5.89
C ASN A 75 3.23 18.56 -5.08
N HIS A 76 2.29 17.77 -5.59
CA HIS A 76 2.03 16.47 -5.02
C HIS A 76 3.08 15.45 -5.47
N TYR A 77 3.29 14.37 -4.70
CA TYR A 77 4.31 13.33 -4.91
C TYR A 77 4.29 12.63 -6.29
N GLN A 78 3.21 12.78 -7.06
CA GLN A 78 3.08 12.19 -8.40
C GLN A 78 3.02 13.26 -9.51
N ALA A 79 3.20 14.53 -9.14
CA ALA A 79 3.27 15.67 -10.04
C ALA A 79 4.72 15.91 -10.45
N PHE A 80 5.04 15.60 -11.71
CA PHE A 80 6.32 16.04 -12.29
C PHE A 80 6.18 17.39 -12.99
N ASP A 81 5.06 17.60 -13.68
CA ASP A 81 4.81 18.73 -14.58
C ASP A 81 3.34 19.17 -14.63
N SER A 82 2.53 18.67 -13.70
CA SER A 82 1.10 18.87 -13.68
C SER A 82 0.58 18.73 -12.26
N ASP A 83 -0.47 19.49 -11.93
CA ASP A 83 -1.36 19.20 -10.81
C ASP A 83 -2.41 18.18 -11.31
N LEU A 84 -3.68 18.32 -10.95
CA LEU A 84 -4.78 17.58 -11.56
C LEU A 84 -5.06 18.05 -13.00
N ILE A 85 -5.57 17.14 -13.83
CA ILE A 85 -5.94 17.36 -15.23
C ILE A 85 -7.40 17.03 -15.51
N ASP A 86 -7.99 17.78 -16.43
CA ASP A 86 -9.21 17.37 -17.12
C ASP A 86 -8.87 16.36 -18.22
N PHE A 87 -9.40 15.14 -18.11
CA PHE A 87 -9.08 14.05 -19.03
C PHE A 87 -10.23 13.71 -19.98
N GLU A 88 -9.93 13.72 -21.27
CA GLU A 88 -10.82 13.28 -22.34
C GLU A 88 -9.99 12.64 -23.46
N ALA A 89 -10.45 11.49 -23.98
CA ALA A 89 -9.74 10.74 -25.00
C ALA A 89 -10.68 10.04 -25.98
N ILE A 90 -10.30 10.02 -27.25
CA ILE A 90 -10.89 9.15 -28.27
C ILE A 90 -9.85 8.13 -28.67
N VAL A 91 -10.15 6.85 -28.47
CA VAL A 91 -9.24 5.74 -28.75
C VAL A 91 -9.81 4.91 -29.89
N SER A 92 -9.02 4.66 -30.93
CA SER A 92 -9.39 3.76 -32.02
C SER A 92 -8.57 2.47 -32.00
N THR A 93 -9.19 1.34 -32.33
CA THR A 93 -8.53 0.04 -32.45
C THR A 93 -9.12 -0.79 -33.60
N SER A 94 -8.55 -1.98 -33.84
CA SER A 94 -9.07 -2.91 -34.85
C SER A 94 -10.51 -3.32 -34.55
N GLU A 95 -11.28 -3.58 -35.61
CA GLU A 95 -12.70 -3.96 -35.55
C GLU A 95 -13.03 -5.13 -34.60
N ASN A 96 -12.07 -6.01 -34.33
CA ASN A 96 -12.23 -7.18 -33.47
C ASN A 96 -11.67 -7.01 -32.06
N GLN A 97 -11.29 -5.80 -31.66
CA GLN A 97 -10.79 -5.47 -30.33
C GLN A 97 -11.65 -4.41 -29.64
N THR A 98 -11.59 -4.41 -28.31
CA THR A 98 -12.13 -3.35 -27.47
C THR A 98 -10.98 -2.51 -26.93
N ALA A 99 -11.05 -1.19 -27.09
CA ALA A 99 -10.13 -0.27 -26.43
C ALA A 99 -10.74 0.20 -25.11
N ILE A 100 -9.93 0.30 -24.07
CA ILE A 100 -10.35 0.72 -22.73
C ILE A 100 -9.35 1.74 -22.21
N SER A 101 -9.86 2.85 -21.68
CA SER A 101 -9.06 3.89 -21.05
C SER A 101 -9.58 4.24 -19.66
N THR A 102 -8.86 5.12 -18.97
CA THR A 102 -9.31 5.80 -17.77
C THR A 102 -10.58 6.62 -18.07
N GLY A 103 -11.42 6.86 -17.07
CA GLY A 103 -12.66 7.61 -17.21
C GLY A 103 -13.86 6.76 -17.62
N PHE A 104 -14.94 7.44 -17.98
CA PHE A 104 -16.25 6.85 -18.27
C PHE A 104 -16.48 6.84 -19.78
N LEU A 105 -16.97 5.71 -20.30
CA LEU A 105 -17.32 5.58 -21.71
C LEU A 105 -18.52 6.47 -22.02
N GLN A 106 -18.33 7.45 -22.91
CA GLN A 106 -19.36 8.36 -23.38
C GLN A 106 -20.04 7.82 -24.64
N LYS A 107 -19.24 7.31 -25.57
CA LYS A 107 -19.71 6.85 -26.87
C LYS A 107 -18.80 5.75 -27.42
N GLN A 108 -19.40 4.80 -28.12
CA GLN A 108 -18.72 3.80 -28.93
C GLN A 108 -19.31 3.81 -30.34
N TRP A 109 -18.46 3.74 -31.37
CA TRP A 109 -18.91 3.63 -32.76
C TRP A 109 -17.91 2.86 -33.63
N GLN A 110 -18.33 2.49 -34.83
CA GLN A 110 -17.49 1.89 -35.85
C GLN A 110 -17.42 2.79 -37.07
N GLU A 111 -16.23 2.94 -37.62
CA GLU A 111 -15.99 3.76 -38.80
C GLU A 111 -14.73 3.25 -39.52
N ASN A 112 -14.75 3.17 -40.85
CA ASN A 112 -13.60 2.79 -41.67
C ASN A 112 -12.89 1.48 -41.23
N GLY A 113 -13.67 0.47 -40.82
CA GLY A 113 -13.13 -0.83 -40.37
C GLY A 113 -12.42 -0.79 -39.01
N ARG A 114 -12.72 0.21 -38.17
CA ARG A 114 -12.13 0.39 -36.84
C ARG A 114 -13.20 0.63 -35.79
N ASN A 115 -12.91 0.22 -34.55
CA ASN A 115 -13.73 0.53 -33.39
C ASN A 115 -13.19 1.79 -32.71
N TYR A 116 -14.07 2.70 -32.31
CA TYR A 116 -13.76 3.94 -31.62
C TYR A 116 -14.48 4.01 -30.28
N PHE A 117 -13.78 4.55 -29.28
CA PHE A 117 -14.27 4.69 -27.91
C PHE A 117 -13.91 6.07 -27.38
N HIS A 118 -14.92 6.82 -26.94
CA HIS A 118 -14.76 8.13 -26.32
C HIS A 118 -14.88 8.00 -24.81
N TYR A 119 -13.81 8.33 -24.10
CA TYR A 119 -13.72 8.31 -22.65
C TYR A 119 -13.54 9.71 -22.09
N LYS A 120 -14.18 9.98 -20.94
CA LYS A 120 -14.07 11.26 -20.24
C LYS A 120 -14.10 11.04 -18.73
N ALA A 121 -13.19 11.69 -18.01
CA ALA A 121 -13.27 11.76 -16.54
C ALA A 121 -14.36 12.76 -16.13
N ASN A 122 -15.08 12.48 -15.04
CA ASN A 122 -16.15 13.35 -14.55
C ASN A 122 -15.64 14.48 -13.62
N LYS A 123 -14.39 14.39 -13.17
CA LYS A 123 -13.69 15.31 -12.30
C LYS A 123 -12.22 15.37 -12.71
N PRO A 124 -11.47 16.43 -12.35
CA PRO A 124 -10.03 16.44 -12.49
C PRO A 124 -9.39 15.23 -11.81
N ILE A 125 -8.42 14.60 -12.47
CA ILE A 125 -7.67 13.44 -11.98
C ILE A 125 -6.17 13.73 -11.99
N LYS A 126 -5.37 13.00 -11.22
CA LYS A 126 -3.91 13.04 -11.40
C LYS A 126 -3.54 12.73 -12.85
N MET A 127 -2.38 13.21 -13.29
CA MET A 127 -1.76 12.83 -14.56
C MET A 127 -1.36 11.34 -14.56
N GLY A 128 -2.37 10.48 -14.71
CA GLY A 128 -2.28 9.04 -14.78
C GLY A 128 -3.39 8.56 -15.71
N MET A 129 -3.00 8.15 -16.91
CA MET A 129 -3.91 7.61 -17.91
C MET A 129 -3.29 6.37 -18.55
N ALA A 130 -4.17 5.45 -18.94
CA ALA A 130 -3.81 4.23 -19.65
C ALA A 130 -4.68 4.05 -20.89
N PHE A 131 -4.12 3.40 -21.91
CA PHE A 131 -4.80 3.01 -23.13
C PHE A 131 -4.55 1.53 -23.35
N ASN A 132 -5.59 0.72 -23.17
CA ASN A 132 -5.56 -0.73 -23.32
C ASN A 132 -6.31 -1.13 -24.58
N SER A 133 -5.84 -2.16 -25.28
CA SER A 133 -6.57 -2.71 -26.42
C SER A 133 -6.35 -4.21 -26.56
N GLY A 134 -7.45 -4.94 -26.69
CA GLY A 134 -7.41 -6.39 -26.82
C GLY A 134 -8.78 -7.03 -26.99
N LYS A 135 -8.75 -8.36 -27.00
CA LYS A 135 -9.93 -9.23 -26.96
C LYS A 135 -10.18 -9.64 -25.53
N PHE A 136 -11.06 -8.89 -24.86
CA PHE A 136 -11.38 -9.13 -23.46
C PHE A 136 -12.65 -9.97 -23.32
N LYS A 137 -12.61 -10.94 -22.41
CA LYS A 137 -13.79 -11.41 -21.70
C LYS A 137 -14.10 -10.39 -20.60
N ILE A 138 -15.38 -10.16 -20.34
CA ILE A 138 -15.84 -9.19 -19.36
C ILE A 138 -16.63 -9.93 -18.28
N GLN A 139 -16.15 -9.85 -17.03
CA GLN A 139 -16.95 -10.21 -15.87
C GLN A 139 -17.57 -8.92 -15.33
N LYS A 140 -18.90 -8.95 -15.15
CA LYS A 140 -19.66 -7.85 -14.55
C LYS A 140 -20.12 -8.25 -13.16
N ASP A 141 -20.12 -7.29 -12.26
CA ASP A 141 -20.72 -7.36 -10.93
C ASP A 141 -21.06 -5.92 -10.50
N GLN A 142 -21.53 -5.75 -9.27
CA GLN A 142 -21.80 -4.45 -8.68
C GLN A 142 -21.60 -4.51 -7.16
N TRP A 143 -21.26 -3.36 -6.58
CA TRP A 143 -21.32 -3.13 -5.14
C TRP A 143 -22.30 -1.99 -4.92
N GLU A 144 -23.40 -2.26 -4.22
CA GLU A 144 -24.56 -1.35 -4.17
C GLU A 144 -24.98 -0.92 -5.59
N ASP A 145 -24.92 0.38 -5.90
CA ASP A 145 -25.21 0.96 -7.22
C ASP A 145 -23.96 1.16 -8.10
N ILE A 146 -22.75 0.87 -7.59
CA ILE A 146 -21.47 1.04 -8.29
C ILE A 146 -21.17 -0.20 -9.16
N PRO A 147 -21.15 -0.09 -10.50
CA PRO A 147 -20.83 -1.20 -11.38
C PRO A 147 -19.34 -1.56 -11.33
N ILE A 148 -19.06 -2.86 -11.28
CA ILE A 148 -17.72 -3.44 -11.35
C ILE A 148 -17.56 -4.17 -12.68
N LYS A 149 -16.47 -3.90 -13.39
CA LYS A 149 -16.12 -4.62 -14.63
C LYS A 149 -14.68 -5.11 -14.60
N VAL A 150 -14.48 -6.40 -14.80
CA VAL A 150 -13.14 -6.98 -14.97
C VAL A 150 -12.97 -7.38 -16.43
N TYR A 151 -11.99 -6.78 -17.10
CA TYR A 151 -11.64 -7.03 -18.50
C TYR A 151 -10.36 -7.87 -18.55
N TYR A 152 -10.46 -9.09 -19.03
CA TYR A 152 -9.40 -10.09 -18.90
C TYR A 152 -9.35 -11.04 -20.10
N HIS A 153 -8.23 -11.73 -20.29
CA HIS A 153 -8.08 -12.74 -21.33
C HIS A 153 -9.02 -13.92 -21.06
N ASN A 154 -9.62 -14.52 -22.10
CA ASN A 154 -10.68 -15.52 -21.93
C ASN A 154 -10.27 -16.78 -21.14
N THR A 155 -8.97 -17.10 -21.08
CA THR A 155 -8.39 -18.21 -20.32
C THR A 155 -8.00 -17.84 -18.88
N HIS A 156 -7.90 -16.54 -18.54
CA HIS A 156 -7.37 -16.05 -17.26
C HIS A 156 -8.48 -15.90 -16.20
N THR A 157 -9.22 -16.99 -15.97
CA THR A 157 -10.47 -16.96 -15.18
C THR A 157 -10.27 -17.19 -13.67
N TYR A 158 -9.12 -17.73 -13.26
CA TYR A 158 -8.94 -18.34 -11.93
C TYR A 158 -9.26 -17.39 -10.76
N ASN A 159 -8.78 -16.15 -10.81
CA ASN A 159 -8.86 -15.22 -9.68
C ASN A 159 -9.84 -14.07 -9.86
N VAL A 160 -10.63 -14.06 -10.94
CA VAL A 160 -11.55 -12.95 -11.25
C VAL A 160 -12.55 -12.72 -10.12
N LYS A 161 -13.03 -13.79 -9.47
CA LYS A 161 -13.94 -13.70 -8.32
C LYS A 161 -13.26 -13.07 -7.11
N ASN A 162 -12.02 -13.48 -6.82
CA ASN A 162 -11.22 -12.98 -5.70
C ASN A 162 -10.89 -11.49 -5.87
N MET A 163 -10.59 -11.06 -7.10
CA MET A 163 -10.40 -9.64 -7.42
C MET A 163 -11.65 -8.82 -7.13
N ILE A 164 -12.82 -9.29 -7.60
CA ILE A 164 -14.10 -8.61 -7.35
C ILE A 164 -14.42 -8.56 -5.85
N ALA A 165 -14.16 -9.65 -5.12
CA ALA A 165 -14.32 -9.68 -3.67
C ALA A 165 -13.41 -8.65 -2.97
N GLY A 166 -12.15 -8.53 -3.42
CA GLY A 166 -11.22 -7.51 -2.91
C GLY A 166 -11.72 -6.08 -3.14
N LEU A 167 -12.26 -5.79 -4.33
CA LEU A 167 -12.86 -4.48 -4.60
C LEU A 167 -14.06 -4.20 -3.70
N LYS A 168 -14.96 -5.17 -3.53
CA LYS A 168 -16.15 -5.02 -2.68
C LYS A 168 -15.78 -4.79 -1.21
N ALA A 169 -14.82 -5.57 -0.70
CA ALA A 169 -14.35 -5.43 0.67
C ALA A 169 -13.68 -4.07 0.91
N ALA A 170 -12.85 -3.61 -0.04
CA ALA A 170 -12.26 -2.27 0.04
C ALA A 170 -13.29 -1.15 -0.05
N MET A 171 -14.31 -1.25 -0.92
CA MET A 171 -15.39 -0.24 -0.94
C MET A 171 -16.16 -0.21 0.37
N ALA A 172 -16.51 -1.37 0.92
CA ALA A 172 -17.24 -1.46 2.19
C ALA A 172 -16.46 -0.82 3.33
N TYR A 173 -15.23 -1.29 3.60
CA TYR A 173 -14.41 -0.80 4.72
C TYR A 173 -14.10 0.68 4.60
N ASN A 174 -13.62 1.14 3.44
CA ASN A 174 -13.21 2.53 3.29
C ASN A 174 -14.41 3.50 3.27
N SER A 175 -15.56 3.08 2.73
CA SER A 175 -16.77 3.92 2.75
C SER A 175 -17.37 4.03 4.15
N GLU A 176 -17.30 2.97 4.95
CA GLU A 176 -17.73 2.97 6.35
C GLU A 176 -16.84 3.90 7.21
N HIS A 177 -15.52 3.80 7.06
CA HIS A 177 -14.59 4.46 7.98
C HIS A 177 -14.10 5.84 7.54
N PHE A 178 -14.08 6.17 6.24
CA PHE A 178 -13.43 7.38 5.76
C PHE A 178 -14.38 8.31 5.01
N SER A 179 -14.81 7.92 3.80
CA SER A 179 -15.69 8.75 2.97
C SER A 179 -16.38 7.90 1.88
N PRO A 180 -17.53 8.31 1.32
CA PRO A 180 -18.15 7.58 0.21
C PRO A 180 -17.21 7.48 -1.02
N TYR A 181 -17.28 6.36 -1.73
CA TYR A 181 -16.52 6.15 -2.97
C TYR A 181 -16.74 7.26 -4.01
N GLN A 182 -15.66 7.73 -4.64
CA GLN A 182 -15.70 9.00 -5.40
C GLN A 182 -16.05 8.85 -6.89
N HIS A 183 -16.12 7.63 -7.42
CA HIS A 183 -16.37 7.32 -8.84
C HIS A 183 -17.69 6.57 -9.05
N LYS A 184 -18.20 6.59 -10.28
CA LYS A 184 -19.50 5.97 -10.66
C LYS A 184 -19.39 4.53 -11.18
N ASP A 185 -18.17 4.04 -11.40
CA ASP A 185 -17.86 2.64 -11.75
C ASP A 185 -16.41 2.36 -11.34
N VAL A 186 -16.06 1.09 -11.30
CA VAL A 186 -14.67 0.63 -11.18
C VAL A 186 -14.40 -0.44 -12.24
N LYS A 187 -13.23 -0.37 -12.86
CA LYS A 187 -12.79 -1.40 -13.80
C LYS A 187 -11.41 -1.93 -13.48
N ILE A 188 -11.25 -3.25 -13.48
CA ILE A 188 -9.94 -3.90 -13.56
C ILE A 188 -9.67 -4.21 -15.03
N ILE A 189 -8.50 -3.83 -15.53
CA ILE A 189 -8.10 -4.05 -16.92
C ILE A 189 -6.80 -4.84 -16.92
N GLU A 190 -6.85 -6.06 -17.45
CA GLU A 190 -5.69 -6.91 -17.61
C GLU A 190 -4.72 -6.36 -18.66
N PHE A 191 -3.42 -6.39 -18.35
CA PHE A 191 -2.35 -6.16 -19.31
C PHE A 191 -1.30 -7.29 -19.29
N PRO A 192 -0.54 -7.52 -20.39
CA PRO A 192 0.42 -8.62 -20.46
C PRO A 192 1.62 -8.49 -19.51
N LEU A 193 2.18 -9.62 -19.07
CA LEU A 193 3.37 -9.66 -18.19
C LEU A 193 4.58 -8.96 -18.81
N THR A 194 4.66 -8.91 -20.14
CA THR A 194 5.73 -8.22 -20.87
C THR A 194 5.77 -6.72 -20.59
N GLU A 195 4.69 -6.14 -20.05
CA GLU A 195 4.61 -4.71 -19.68
C GLU A 195 4.86 -4.47 -18.18
N GLY A 196 5.05 -5.54 -17.41
CA GLY A 196 5.29 -5.52 -15.97
C GLY A 196 4.42 -6.50 -15.19
N SER A 197 4.73 -6.66 -13.91
CA SER A 197 4.05 -7.57 -12.97
C SER A 197 3.25 -6.84 -11.87
N PHE A 198 3.04 -5.54 -12.04
CA PHE A 198 2.40 -4.66 -11.06
C PHE A 198 0.88 -4.55 -11.25
N ALA A 199 0.23 -3.90 -10.29
CA ALA A 199 -1.07 -3.27 -10.47
C ALA A 199 -0.92 -1.77 -10.15
N THR A 200 -1.81 -0.94 -10.69
CA THR A 200 -1.85 0.49 -10.39
C THR A 200 -3.20 1.08 -10.73
N THR A 201 -3.54 2.20 -10.10
CA THR A 201 -4.86 2.82 -10.23
C THR A 201 -4.78 4.21 -10.86
N PHE A 202 -5.48 4.38 -12.00
CA PHE A 202 -5.60 5.62 -12.76
C PHE A 202 -7.07 6.01 -12.92
N GLY A 203 -7.50 7.05 -12.20
CA GLY A 203 -8.92 7.42 -12.11
C GLY A 203 -9.75 6.24 -11.60
N ASN A 204 -10.77 5.84 -12.35
CA ASN A 204 -11.63 4.68 -12.06
C ASN A 204 -11.12 3.35 -12.64
N ALA A 205 -9.90 3.29 -13.18
CA ALA A 205 -9.32 2.10 -13.79
C ALA A 205 -8.14 1.56 -12.98
N ILE A 206 -8.22 0.30 -12.61
CA ILE A 206 -7.14 -0.48 -11.99
C ILE A 206 -6.50 -1.34 -13.08
N LEU A 207 -5.27 -1.03 -13.44
CA LEU A 207 -4.50 -1.73 -14.45
C LEU A 207 -3.79 -2.87 -13.75
N THR A 208 -3.92 -4.10 -14.24
CA THR A 208 -3.45 -5.28 -13.52
C THR A 208 -2.74 -6.24 -14.46
N SER A 209 -1.49 -6.61 -14.13
CA SER A 209 -0.74 -7.61 -14.90
C SER A 209 -1.45 -8.96 -14.91
N GLU A 210 -1.39 -9.68 -16.04
CA GLU A 210 -1.93 -11.03 -16.21
C GLU A 210 -1.43 -12.02 -15.14
N VAL A 211 -0.24 -11.78 -14.57
CA VAL A 211 0.29 -12.58 -13.46
C VAL A 211 -0.70 -12.63 -12.29
N ARG A 212 -1.44 -11.55 -12.01
CA ARG A 212 -2.41 -11.51 -10.92
C ARG A 212 -3.66 -12.36 -11.20
N PHE A 213 -3.96 -12.64 -12.46
CA PHE A 213 -5.04 -13.54 -12.83
C PHE A 213 -4.64 -15.02 -12.76
N GLY A 214 -3.33 -15.32 -12.83
CA GLY A 214 -2.77 -16.68 -12.83
C GLY A 214 -2.08 -17.12 -11.53
N VAL A 215 -1.80 -16.21 -10.59
CA VAL A 215 -1.20 -16.55 -9.29
C VAL A 215 -2.10 -17.50 -8.48
N ASN A 216 -1.48 -18.38 -7.72
CA ASN A 216 -2.11 -19.56 -7.12
C ASN A 216 -3.26 -19.21 -6.15
N GLY A 217 -4.52 -19.31 -6.59
CA GLY A 217 -5.73 -19.04 -5.80
C GLY A 217 -6.28 -20.23 -4.98
N LYS A 218 -5.52 -21.34 -4.85
CA LYS A 218 -5.98 -22.60 -4.22
C LYS A 218 -5.04 -23.13 -3.13
N ASN A 219 -4.47 -22.25 -2.31
CA ASN A 219 -3.69 -22.71 -1.16
C ASN A 219 -4.30 -22.12 0.10
N ASP A 220 -5.04 -22.94 0.85
CA ASP A 220 -5.78 -22.55 2.05
C ASP A 220 -4.87 -22.09 3.20
N ASP A 221 -3.56 -22.09 3.00
CA ASP A 221 -2.56 -21.57 3.95
C ASP A 221 -1.80 -20.34 3.45
N LYS A 222 -2.17 -19.79 2.28
CA LYS A 222 -1.49 -18.62 1.68
C LYS A 222 -2.41 -17.41 1.59
N ILE A 223 -1.81 -16.23 1.60
CA ILE A 223 -2.51 -14.98 1.33
C ILE A 223 -3.07 -15.02 -0.09
N ASP A 224 -4.36 -14.71 -0.21
CA ASP A 224 -5.02 -14.46 -1.48
C ASP A 224 -4.49 -13.15 -2.08
N LEU A 225 -3.47 -13.30 -2.92
CA LEU A 225 -2.77 -12.18 -3.54
C LEU A 225 -3.67 -11.37 -4.48
N SER A 226 -4.68 -11.99 -5.08
CA SER A 226 -5.55 -11.31 -6.05
C SER A 226 -6.60 -10.45 -5.34
N PHE A 227 -7.15 -10.98 -4.25
CA PHE A 227 -7.96 -10.20 -3.32
C PHE A 227 -7.16 -9.04 -2.74
N TYR A 228 -5.99 -9.33 -2.15
CA TYR A 228 -5.13 -8.33 -1.52
C TYR A 228 -4.78 -7.19 -2.47
N VAL A 229 -4.26 -7.49 -3.66
CA VAL A 229 -3.87 -6.45 -4.62
C VAL A 229 -5.08 -5.62 -5.05
N SER A 230 -6.24 -6.24 -5.31
CA SER A 230 -7.43 -5.48 -5.72
C SER A 230 -7.93 -4.56 -4.60
N ALA A 231 -7.90 -5.03 -3.35
CA ALA A 231 -8.27 -4.22 -2.19
C ALA A 231 -7.28 -3.06 -1.94
N HIS A 232 -5.98 -3.32 -2.06
CA HIS A 232 -4.91 -2.32 -1.95
C HIS A 232 -5.06 -1.21 -2.98
N GLU A 233 -5.17 -1.59 -4.26
CA GLU A 233 -5.29 -0.65 -5.37
C GLU A 233 -6.54 0.22 -5.26
N LEU A 234 -7.66 -0.34 -4.81
CA LEU A 234 -8.88 0.45 -4.64
C LEU A 234 -8.80 1.37 -3.42
N THR A 235 -8.12 0.96 -2.35
CA THR A 235 -7.94 1.77 -1.13
C THR A 235 -7.15 3.05 -1.43
N HIS A 236 -6.29 3.05 -2.44
CA HIS A 236 -5.62 4.29 -2.90
C HIS A 236 -6.57 5.40 -3.34
N GLN A 237 -7.85 5.12 -3.59
CA GLN A 237 -8.85 6.16 -3.91
C GLN A 237 -9.01 7.16 -2.75
N TRP A 238 -8.88 6.70 -1.51
CA TRP A 238 -8.86 7.55 -0.32
C TRP A 238 -7.44 8.07 -0.06
N PHE A 239 -6.46 7.16 0.05
CA PHE A 239 -5.07 7.50 0.40
C PHE A 239 -4.15 7.41 -0.83
N GLY A 240 -3.97 8.55 -1.49
CA GLY A 240 -3.20 8.66 -2.73
C GLY A 240 -3.99 9.29 -3.89
N ASN A 241 -5.32 9.42 -3.81
CA ASN A 241 -6.13 10.17 -4.80
C ASN A 241 -6.99 11.26 -4.14
N GLN A 242 -7.77 10.93 -3.10
CA GLN A 242 -8.49 11.94 -2.31
C GLN A 242 -7.54 12.72 -1.42
N LEU A 243 -6.61 12.05 -0.73
CA LEU A 243 -5.45 12.66 -0.10
C LEU A 243 -4.25 12.57 -1.03
N LEU A 244 -3.58 13.70 -1.28
CA LEU A 244 -2.38 13.79 -2.11
C LEU A 244 -1.23 14.34 -1.27
N PRO A 245 -0.17 13.57 -0.99
CA PRO A 245 0.95 14.07 -0.21
C PRO A 245 1.85 14.97 -1.05
N LYS A 246 2.57 15.88 -0.38
CA LYS A 246 3.58 16.74 -1.00
C LYS A 246 4.74 15.89 -1.53
N ASP A 247 5.39 16.34 -2.60
CA ASP A 247 6.56 15.69 -3.19
C ASP A 247 7.84 15.89 -2.35
N VAL A 248 7.91 15.21 -1.20
CA VAL A 248 9.01 15.23 -0.24
C VAL A 248 9.27 13.84 0.32
N LEU A 249 10.41 13.64 0.99
CA LEU A 249 10.68 12.40 1.74
C LEU A 249 9.54 12.08 2.71
N GLY A 250 9.17 10.81 2.81
CA GLY A 250 8.05 10.36 3.64
C GLY A 250 6.67 10.42 2.98
N ALA A 251 6.55 10.94 1.74
CA ALA A 251 5.26 10.98 1.04
C ALA A 251 4.59 9.60 0.93
N VAL A 252 5.39 8.55 0.70
CA VAL A 252 4.86 7.17 0.57
C VAL A 252 4.39 6.55 1.88
N VAL A 253 4.61 7.19 3.04
CA VAL A 253 3.88 6.82 4.28
C VAL A 253 2.39 7.07 4.11
N LEU A 254 2.06 8.23 3.53
CA LEU A 254 0.68 8.70 3.38
C LEU A 254 -0.07 8.00 2.23
N THR A 255 0.65 7.28 1.35
CA THR A 255 0.05 6.45 0.31
C THR A 255 0.18 4.97 0.61
N GLU A 256 1.40 4.42 0.72
CA GLU A 256 1.61 2.98 0.81
C GLU A 256 1.41 2.45 2.23
N SER A 257 1.99 3.09 3.25
CA SER A 257 1.93 2.55 4.61
C SER A 257 0.51 2.57 5.17
N ILE A 258 -0.22 3.67 4.97
CA ILE A 258 -1.64 3.76 5.36
C ILE A 258 -2.47 2.71 4.59
N THR A 259 -2.29 2.61 3.27
CA THR A 259 -3.04 1.66 2.43
C THR A 259 -2.75 0.21 2.81
N GLU A 260 -1.50 -0.13 3.13
CA GLU A 260 -1.11 -1.49 3.53
C GLU A 260 -1.74 -1.87 4.87
N TYR A 261 -1.80 -0.93 5.83
CA TYR A 261 -2.52 -1.12 7.10
C TYR A 261 -4.03 -1.29 6.91
N ILE A 262 -4.66 -0.43 6.13
CA ILE A 262 -6.10 -0.54 5.84
C ILE A 262 -6.38 -1.88 5.16
N THR A 263 -5.52 -2.29 4.23
CA THR A 263 -5.66 -3.56 3.53
C THR A 263 -5.47 -4.75 4.48
N LEU A 264 -4.55 -4.67 5.46
CA LEU A 264 -4.46 -5.65 6.55
C LEU A 264 -5.79 -5.78 7.30
N LYS A 265 -6.47 -4.66 7.61
CA LYS A 265 -7.77 -4.67 8.31
C LYS A 265 -8.93 -5.18 7.46
N ILE A 266 -8.97 -4.81 6.18
CA ILE A 266 -9.90 -5.42 5.21
C ILE A 266 -9.69 -6.94 5.14
N TYR A 267 -8.44 -7.39 5.13
CA TYR A 267 -8.10 -8.80 5.07
C TYR A 267 -8.48 -9.55 6.36
N GLU A 268 -8.27 -8.92 7.52
CA GLU A 268 -8.70 -9.42 8.83
C GLU A 268 -10.21 -9.62 8.89
N GLN A 269 -10.99 -8.60 8.49
CA GLN A 269 -12.45 -8.65 8.48
C GLN A 269 -13.00 -9.69 7.50
N GLN A 270 -12.36 -9.84 6.34
CA GLN A 270 -12.82 -10.75 5.29
C GLN A 270 -12.51 -12.22 5.60
N PHE A 271 -11.36 -12.51 6.21
CA PHE A 271 -10.87 -13.88 6.37
C PHE A 271 -10.83 -14.30 7.84
N SER A 272 -9.85 -13.83 8.60
CA SER A 272 -9.75 -14.00 10.05
C SER A 272 -8.54 -13.26 10.62
N LYS A 273 -8.47 -13.16 11.95
CA LYS A 273 -7.29 -12.64 12.66
C LYS A 273 -6.03 -13.47 12.39
N GLU A 274 -6.15 -14.80 12.32
CA GLU A 274 -5.01 -15.68 12.02
C GLU A 274 -4.46 -15.43 10.62
N ARG A 275 -5.34 -15.18 9.65
CA ARG A 275 -4.96 -14.82 8.28
C ARG A 275 -4.32 -13.44 8.19
N ALA A 276 -4.82 -12.47 8.94
CA ALA A 276 -4.19 -11.16 9.08
C ALA A 276 -2.79 -11.26 9.70
N LEU A 277 -2.62 -12.13 10.70
CA LEU A 277 -1.31 -12.38 11.31
C LEU A 277 -0.32 -13.02 10.31
N GLN A 278 -0.78 -13.95 9.46
CA GLN A 278 0.03 -14.48 8.36
C GLN A 278 0.47 -13.37 7.38
N PHE A 279 -0.42 -12.43 7.06
CA PHE A 279 -0.09 -11.27 6.23
C PHE A 279 1.00 -10.44 6.89
N LEU A 280 0.84 -10.11 8.17
CA LEU A 280 1.80 -9.31 8.93
C LEU A 280 3.17 -10.00 9.01
N LYS A 281 3.21 -11.34 9.17
CA LYS A 281 4.47 -12.12 9.07
C LYS A 281 5.17 -11.93 7.72
N LEU A 282 4.43 -11.90 6.62
CA LEU A 282 4.99 -11.63 5.30
C LEU A 282 5.51 -10.20 5.16
N GLN A 283 4.84 -9.21 5.76
CA GLN A 283 5.32 -7.81 5.76
C GLN A 283 6.57 -7.62 6.61
N ARG A 284 6.64 -8.28 7.77
CA ARG A 284 7.88 -8.35 8.56
C ARG A 284 9.00 -9.00 7.78
N LEU A 285 8.74 -10.12 7.11
CA LEU A 285 9.74 -10.77 6.26
C LEU A 285 10.18 -9.87 5.11
N ARG A 286 9.26 -9.10 4.51
CA ARG A 286 9.56 -8.09 3.48
C ARG A 286 10.54 -7.06 4.03
N TYR A 287 10.24 -6.49 5.20
CA TYR A 287 11.09 -5.49 5.85
C TYR A 287 12.50 -6.05 6.12
N LEU A 288 12.60 -7.18 6.83
CA LEU A 288 13.89 -7.78 7.19
C LEU A 288 14.70 -8.19 5.96
N LYS A 289 14.08 -8.77 4.93
CA LYS A 289 14.79 -9.11 3.68
C LYS A 289 15.25 -7.87 2.92
N GLY A 290 14.43 -6.83 2.85
CA GLY A 290 14.79 -5.58 2.17
C GLY A 290 16.02 -4.93 2.81
N ARG A 291 16.09 -4.91 4.14
CA ARG A 291 17.27 -4.43 4.88
C ARG A 291 18.56 -5.10 4.47
N THR A 292 18.55 -6.42 4.28
CA THR A 292 19.76 -7.17 3.86
C THR A 292 20.27 -6.79 2.47
N LYS A 293 19.44 -6.10 1.67
CA LYS A 293 19.76 -5.65 0.31
C LYS A 293 19.92 -4.13 0.19
N GLU A 294 19.78 -3.39 1.30
CA GLU A 294 19.91 -1.93 1.31
C GLU A 294 21.36 -1.51 1.04
N THR A 295 21.54 -0.50 0.18
CA THR A 295 22.85 -0.03 -0.29
C THR A 295 23.06 1.49 -0.13
N LYS A 296 21.99 2.27 0.12
CA LYS A 296 22.00 3.74 0.16
C LYS A 296 21.77 4.34 1.56
N ASN A 297 21.71 3.51 2.60
CA ASN A 297 21.22 3.78 3.96
C ASN A 297 19.70 3.72 4.12
N GLU A 298 19.31 2.99 5.16
CA GLU A 298 17.93 2.87 5.59
C GLU A 298 17.41 4.18 6.17
N SER A 299 16.19 4.57 5.79
CA SER A 299 15.53 5.75 6.35
C SER A 299 14.59 5.34 7.48
N PRO A 300 14.39 6.17 8.53
CA PRO A 300 13.23 6.00 9.39
C PRO A 300 11.95 6.15 8.56
N LEU A 301 10.85 5.53 9.01
CA LEU A 301 9.63 5.41 8.21
C LEU A 301 9.08 6.78 7.80
N TYR A 302 9.12 7.80 8.66
CA TYR A 302 8.62 9.13 8.30
C TYR A 302 9.41 9.86 7.21
N LEU A 303 10.62 9.40 6.87
CA LEU A 303 11.46 9.92 5.78
C LEU A 303 11.68 8.88 4.68
N VAL A 304 10.89 7.80 4.67
CA VAL A 304 11.03 6.71 3.72
C VAL A 304 11.05 7.23 2.27
N LYS A 305 11.97 6.68 1.49
CA LYS A 305 12.12 6.96 0.06
C LYS A 305 11.24 6.02 -0.75
N ALA A 306 10.80 6.44 -1.94
CA ALA A 306 9.95 5.63 -2.80
C ALA A 306 10.60 4.29 -3.20
N GLU A 307 11.94 4.23 -3.32
CA GLU A 307 12.65 2.98 -3.62
C GLU A 307 12.80 2.03 -2.41
N GLN A 308 12.47 2.47 -1.20
CA GLN A 308 12.57 1.68 0.04
C GLN A 308 11.22 1.02 0.37
N ASP A 309 10.68 0.26 -0.59
CA ASP A 309 9.38 -0.40 -0.50
C ASP A 309 9.27 -1.39 0.69
N TYR A 310 10.39 -1.99 1.09
CA TYR A 310 10.46 -2.83 2.28
C TYR A 310 10.15 -2.07 3.58
N ILE A 311 10.39 -0.75 3.59
CA ILE A 311 10.03 0.13 4.71
C ILE A 311 8.58 0.58 4.56
N SER A 312 8.20 1.16 3.41
CA SER A 312 6.86 1.74 3.25
C SER A 312 5.74 0.70 3.32
N TYR A 313 5.93 -0.50 2.76
CA TYR A 313 4.98 -1.60 2.91
C TYR A 313 5.26 -2.41 4.18
N GLY A 314 6.49 -2.92 4.31
CA GLY A 314 6.83 -3.90 5.34
C GLY A 314 6.77 -3.31 6.76
N LYS A 315 7.65 -2.35 7.05
CA LYS A 315 7.65 -1.64 8.34
C LYS A 315 6.37 -0.83 8.53
N GLY A 316 5.85 -0.22 7.48
CA GLY A 316 4.60 0.55 7.51
C GLY A 316 3.43 -0.27 8.05
N ALA A 317 3.19 -1.48 7.52
CA ALA A 317 2.12 -2.35 8.01
C ALA A 317 2.25 -2.65 9.51
N ILE A 318 3.47 -2.92 10.00
CA ILE A 318 3.73 -3.20 11.41
C ILE A 318 3.48 -1.95 12.25
N ALA A 319 4.07 -0.81 11.87
CA ALA A 319 3.97 0.45 12.60
C ALA A 319 2.53 0.87 12.86
N PHE A 320 1.70 0.86 11.81
CA PHE A 320 0.30 1.21 11.90
C PHE A 320 -0.52 0.14 12.62
N ASN A 321 -0.24 -1.15 12.40
CA ASN A 321 -0.92 -2.21 13.15
C ASN A 321 -0.64 -2.13 14.65
N THR A 322 0.61 -1.86 15.05
CA THR A 322 0.99 -1.72 16.45
C THR A 322 0.27 -0.55 17.11
N LEU A 323 0.26 0.63 16.49
CA LEU A 323 -0.51 1.76 17.01
C LEU A 323 -2.01 1.44 17.09
N SER A 324 -2.57 0.84 16.04
CA SER A 324 -3.98 0.44 16.01
C SER A 324 -4.32 -0.58 17.09
N HIS A 325 -3.41 -1.49 17.42
CA HIS A 325 -3.63 -2.50 18.45
C HIS A 325 -3.73 -1.86 19.83
N TYR A 326 -2.83 -0.94 20.15
CA TYR A 326 -2.83 -0.26 21.46
C TYR A 326 -3.87 0.86 21.59
N LEU A 327 -4.15 1.61 20.53
CA LEU A 327 -5.17 2.68 20.52
C LEU A 327 -6.59 2.16 20.31
N GLY A 328 -6.71 0.97 19.72
CA GLY A 328 -7.95 0.45 19.15
C GLY A 328 -8.16 0.91 17.70
N GLU A 329 -8.67 0.00 16.87
CA GLU A 329 -8.89 0.22 15.43
C GLU A 329 -9.80 1.42 15.16
N LYS A 330 -10.89 1.57 15.92
CA LYS A 330 -11.78 2.71 15.78
C LYS A 330 -11.04 4.03 15.94
N LYS A 331 -10.19 4.15 16.97
CA LYS A 331 -9.43 5.39 17.23
C LYS A 331 -8.42 5.66 16.10
N MET A 332 -7.75 4.61 15.62
CA MET A 332 -6.83 4.73 14.48
C MET A 332 -7.56 5.18 13.20
N ASN A 333 -8.72 4.59 12.89
CA ASN A 333 -9.54 4.99 11.75
C ASN A 333 -10.07 6.42 11.91
N ASP A 334 -10.48 6.83 13.12
CA ASP A 334 -10.91 8.22 13.39
C ASP A 334 -9.78 9.23 13.14
N ILE A 335 -8.53 8.89 13.50
CA ILE A 335 -7.34 9.73 13.21
C ILE A 335 -7.11 9.85 11.71
N LEU A 336 -7.12 8.71 10.98
CA LEU A 336 -6.93 8.69 9.53
C LEU A 336 -8.04 9.45 8.79
N LYS A 337 -9.28 9.31 9.26
CA LYS A 337 -10.43 10.06 8.74
C LYS A 337 -10.25 11.56 8.93
N SER A 338 -9.91 11.98 10.14
CA SER A 338 -9.69 13.41 10.45
C SER A 338 -8.59 14.00 9.58
N PHE A 339 -7.50 13.27 9.35
CA PHE A 339 -6.42 13.68 8.47
C PHE A 339 -6.85 13.78 6.99
N LEU A 340 -7.65 12.82 6.51
CA LEU A 340 -8.23 12.85 5.16
C LEU A 340 -9.16 14.06 4.95
N GLU A 341 -9.97 14.39 5.95
CA GLU A 341 -10.91 15.51 5.92
C GLU A 341 -10.22 16.88 6.02
N GLU A 342 -9.09 16.97 6.74
CA GLU A 342 -8.27 18.18 6.83
C GLU A 342 -7.52 18.48 5.53
N TYR A 343 -7.13 17.45 4.77
CA TYR A 343 -6.32 17.57 3.56
C TYR A 343 -6.94 16.96 2.29
N PRO A 344 -8.18 17.34 1.88
CA PRO A 344 -8.69 16.96 0.57
C PRO A 344 -7.81 17.51 -0.56
N SER A 345 -7.67 16.73 -1.64
CA SER A 345 -6.85 17.05 -2.81
C SER A 345 -7.18 18.38 -3.50
N SER A 346 -8.35 18.94 -3.24
CA SER A 346 -8.77 20.26 -3.74
C SER A 346 -8.08 21.45 -3.06
N LEU A 347 -7.45 21.27 -1.88
CA LEU A 347 -6.92 22.38 -1.07
C LEU A 347 -5.61 22.99 -1.57
N LYS A 348 -4.94 22.42 -2.59
CA LYS A 348 -3.60 22.84 -3.06
C LYS A 348 -2.56 22.98 -1.93
N ALA A 349 -2.79 22.46 -0.74
CA ALA A 349 -1.86 22.41 0.37
C ALA A 349 -1.63 20.94 0.69
N TYR A 350 -0.65 20.33 0.02
CA TYR A 350 -0.40 18.90 0.16
C TYR A 350 0.28 18.61 1.50
N PRO A 351 -0.25 17.68 2.31
CA PRO A 351 0.35 17.33 3.59
C PRO A 351 1.65 16.55 3.43
N THR A 352 2.43 16.55 4.49
CA THR A 352 3.67 15.79 4.65
C THR A 352 3.52 14.71 5.73
N SER A 353 4.49 13.80 5.80
CA SER A 353 4.56 12.83 6.90
C SER A 353 4.67 13.50 8.28
N LEU A 354 5.23 14.72 8.37
CA LEU A 354 5.32 15.46 9.63
C LEU A 354 3.96 15.96 10.11
N ASP A 355 3.07 16.38 9.20
CA ASP A 355 1.71 16.80 9.54
C ASP A 355 0.93 15.63 10.14
N PHE A 356 1.06 14.45 9.53
CA PHE A 356 0.46 13.23 10.07
C PHE A 356 1.06 12.82 11.42
N LEU A 357 2.39 12.84 11.57
CA LEU A 357 3.05 12.51 12.85
C LEU A 357 2.64 13.45 13.98
N LYS A 358 2.43 14.73 13.68
CA LYS A 358 1.94 15.69 14.67
C LYS A 358 0.58 15.27 15.21
N ILE A 359 -0.36 14.92 14.34
CA ILE A 359 -1.70 14.44 14.74
C ILE A 359 -1.58 13.12 15.51
N LEU A 360 -0.80 12.16 15.02
CA LEU A 360 -0.57 10.89 15.73
C LEU A 360 -0.06 11.13 17.15
N LYS A 361 0.94 11.99 17.34
CA LYS A 361 1.48 12.32 18.68
C LYS A 361 0.47 13.03 19.57
N GLN A 362 -0.38 13.88 19.01
CA GLN A 362 -1.43 14.58 19.76
C GLN A 362 -2.51 13.61 20.24
N GLU A 363 -2.89 12.65 19.40
CA GLU A 363 -3.98 11.70 19.65
C GLU A 363 -3.52 10.43 20.39
N THR A 364 -2.21 10.23 20.54
CA THR A 364 -1.63 9.09 21.28
C THR A 364 -1.41 9.45 22.76
N PRO A 365 -1.93 8.65 23.72
CA PRO A 365 -1.68 8.84 25.14
C PRO A 365 -0.19 8.87 25.49
N GLU A 366 0.19 9.65 26.51
CA GLU A 366 1.60 9.88 26.88
C GLU A 366 2.39 8.58 27.08
N GLU A 367 1.77 7.57 27.71
CA GLU A 367 2.40 6.27 27.97
C GLU A 367 2.65 5.42 26.72
N LEU A 368 2.02 5.76 25.58
CA LEU A 368 2.14 5.08 24.30
C LEU A 368 2.89 5.92 23.25
N LYS A 369 3.21 7.19 23.52
CA LYS A 369 3.90 8.08 22.55
C LYS A 369 5.25 7.54 22.10
N TYR A 370 5.91 6.72 22.92
CA TYR A 370 7.15 6.05 22.54
C TYR A 370 6.98 5.18 21.28
N LEU A 371 5.80 4.57 21.08
CA LEU A 371 5.50 3.77 19.90
C LEU A 371 5.57 4.60 18.61
N VAL A 372 5.13 5.86 18.65
CA VAL A 372 5.23 6.76 17.49
C VAL A 372 6.70 6.99 17.16
N SER A 373 7.54 7.25 18.16
CA SER A 373 8.97 7.45 17.95
C SER A 373 9.66 6.19 17.43
N ASP A 374 9.43 5.04 18.07
CA ASP A 374 10.07 3.77 17.69
C ASP A 374 9.65 3.26 16.31
N MET A 375 8.36 3.39 15.99
CA MET A 375 7.80 2.85 14.75
C MET A 375 7.98 3.80 13.57
N PHE A 376 7.99 5.13 13.80
CA PHE A 376 8.04 6.10 12.71
C PHE A 376 9.34 6.86 12.60
N GLU A 377 9.89 7.33 13.72
CA GLU A 377 10.98 8.31 13.76
C GLU A 377 12.36 7.68 13.84
N THR A 378 12.45 6.48 14.39
CA THR A 378 13.70 5.73 14.55
C THR A 378 13.65 4.40 13.80
N ILE A 379 14.79 3.74 13.80
CA ILE A 379 14.95 2.37 13.35
C ILE A 379 15.22 1.56 14.62
N THR A 380 14.18 0.91 15.14
CA THR A 380 14.18 0.20 16.43
C THR A 380 13.93 -1.29 16.21
N PHE A 381 14.68 -2.14 16.93
CA PHE A 381 14.53 -3.58 16.94
C PHE A 381 14.40 -4.12 18.35
N TYR A 382 13.78 -5.30 18.44
CA TYR A 382 13.73 -6.09 19.65
C TYR A 382 14.47 -7.42 19.42
N ASP A 383 14.89 -8.00 20.52
CA ASP A 383 15.48 -9.33 20.64
C ASP A 383 14.88 -9.93 21.90
N SER A 384 13.84 -10.72 21.68
CA SER A 384 13.05 -11.32 22.73
C SER A 384 13.41 -12.80 22.81
N LYS A 385 13.51 -13.34 24.02
CA LYS A 385 13.93 -14.72 24.23
C LYS A 385 13.32 -15.31 25.48
N ILE A 386 12.65 -16.45 25.35
CA ILE A 386 12.27 -17.27 26.49
C ILE A 386 13.52 -18.03 26.97
N ASN A 387 13.96 -17.78 28.20
CA ASN A 387 15.10 -18.46 28.80
C ASN A 387 14.68 -19.81 29.39
N SER A 388 13.54 -19.82 30.09
CA SER A 388 12.94 -21.03 30.65
C SER A 388 11.47 -20.81 30.98
N ALA A 389 10.67 -21.86 30.87
CA ALA A 389 9.32 -21.88 31.42
C ALA A 389 9.04 -23.23 32.12
N SER A 390 8.18 -23.21 33.15
CA SER A 390 7.76 -24.43 33.86
C SER A 390 6.30 -24.35 34.29
N ILE A 391 5.65 -25.53 34.38
CA ILE A 391 4.27 -25.67 34.86
C ILE A 391 4.28 -26.45 36.17
N LYS A 392 3.55 -25.94 37.15
CA LYS A 392 3.24 -26.63 38.40
C LYS A 392 1.73 -26.75 38.56
N GLN A 393 1.24 -27.97 38.72
CA GLN A 393 -0.17 -28.18 39.06
C GLN A 393 -0.45 -27.69 40.49
N THR A 394 -1.57 -26.98 40.67
CA THR A 394 -2.05 -26.46 41.94
C THR A 394 -3.48 -26.92 42.18
N GLU A 395 -4.02 -26.70 43.39
CA GLU A 395 -5.42 -27.01 43.70
C GLU A 395 -6.43 -26.25 42.83
N LYS A 396 -6.03 -25.10 42.27
CA LYS A 396 -6.89 -24.19 41.51
C LYS A 396 -6.65 -24.22 39.99
N GLY A 397 -5.76 -25.09 39.52
CA GLY A 397 -5.36 -25.17 38.10
C GLY A 397 -3.86 -25.34 37.96
N PHE A 398 -3.21 -24.45 37.21
CA PHE A 398 -1.79 -24.52 36.89
C PHE A 398 -1.11 -23.17 37.14
N GLU A 399 0.02 -23.22 37.82
CA GLU A 399 0.95 -22.09 37.98
C GLU A 399 2.03 -22.23 36.92
N VAL A 400 2.26 -21.16 36.15
CA VAL A 400 3.19 -21.15 35.03
C VAL A 400 4.25 -20.10 35.29
N SER A 401 5.49 -20.53 35.51
CA SER A 401 6.63 -19.62 35.71
C SER A 401 7.36 -19.42 34.40
N LEU A 402 7.63 -18.17 34.04
CA LEU A 402 8.31 -17.76 32.82
C LEU A 402 9.47 -16.83 33.14
N ASP A 403 10.67 -17.21 32.73
CA ASP A 403 11.87 -16.37 32.72
C ASP A 403 12.25 -16.03 31.27
N PHE A 404 12.43 -14.75 30.98
CA PHE A 404 12.68 -14.29 29.63
C PHE A 404 13.55 -13.03 29.60
N THR A 405 14.15 -12.79 28.45
CA THR A 405 14.98 -11.62 28.16
C THR A 405 14.33 -10.82 27.04
N ILE A 406 14.28 -9.49 27.16
CA ILE A 406 13.92 -8.57 26.09
C ILE A 406 15.05 -7.56 25.98
N ASN A 407 15.65 -7.39 24.81
CA ASN A 407 16.56 -6.28 24.51
C ASN A 407 15.95 -5.40 23.42
N LYS A 408 16.30 -4.12 23.43
CA LYS A 408 15.87 -3.14 22.42
C LYS A 408 17.11 -2.51 21.83
N TYR A 409 17.17 -2.33 20.52
CA TYR A 409 18.34 -1.79 19.82
C TYR A 409 17.94 -0.72 18.81
N GLY A 410 18.83 0.25 18.61
CA GLY A 410 18.76 1.20 17.49
C GLY A 410 19.49 0.67 16.25
N ASP A 411 19.50 1.46 15.17
CA ASP A 411 20.16 1.10 13.92
C ASP A 411 21.68 0.92 14.06
N GLN A 412 22.32 1.73 14.90
CA GLN A 412 23.77 1.94 14.83
C GLN A 412 24.61 0.95 15.64
N THR A 413 24.06 0.22 16.62
CA THR A 413 24.81 -0.80 17.38
C THR A 413 23.88 -1.85 17.99
N ILE A 414 24.24 -3.14 17.80
CA ILE A 414 23.70 -4.26 18.62
C ILE A 414 24.42 -4.31 19.98
N GLU A 415 25.54 -3.59 20.12
CA GLU A 415 26.42 -3.67 21.28
C GLU A 415 25.87 -2.94 22.51
N GLU A 416 25.01 -1.92 22.34
CA GLU A 416 24.43 -1.15 23.44
C GLU A 416 22.89 -1.16 23.36
N PRO A 417 22.21 -1.94 24.22
CA PRO A 417 20.75 -1.92 24.30
C PRO A 417 20.21 -0.54 24.69
N LEU A 418 19.17 -0.11 23.99
CA LEU A 418 18.37 1.06 24.34
C LEU A 418 17.56 0.81 25.63
N PRO A 419 17.24 1.86 26.40
CA PRO A 419 16.38 1.75 27.56
C PRO A 419 15.01 1.15 27.21
N LEU A 420 14.53 0.26 28.07
CA LEU A 420 13.21 -0.36 27.99
C LEU A 420 12.22 0.38 28.89
N ASN A 421 11.05 0.67 28.36
CA ASN A 421 9.86 1.08 29.09
C ASN A 421 8.62 0.75 28.26
N ASP A 422 8.60 -0.46 27.72
CA ASP A 422 7.78 -0.85 26.59
C ASP A 422 6.73 -1.87 27.03
N PHE A 423 5.53 -1.78 26.46
CA PHE A 423 4.54 -2.84 26.59
C PHE A 423 4.87 -3.99 25.63
N ILE A 424 4.88 -5.21 26.19
CA ILE A 424 5.04 -6.47 25.47
C ILE A 424 3.91 -7.41 25.86
N GLU A 425 3.32 -8.08 24.88
CA GLU A 425 2.28 -9.08 25.13
C GLU A 425 2.88 -10.47 25.28
N ILE A 426 2.33 -11.25 26.21
CA ILE A 426 2.71 -12.65 26.43
C ILE A 426 1.42 -13.49 26.39
N GLY A 427 1.36 -14.44 25.46
CA GLY A 427 0.23 -15.33 25.26
C GLY A 427 0.52 -16.75 25.75
N LEU A 428 -0.41 -17.32 26.50
CA LEU A 428 -0.44 -18.74 26.88
C LEU A 428 -1.49 -19.45 26.03
N TYR A 429 -1.16 -20.63 25.51
CA TYR A 429 -1.99 -21.37 24.57
C TYR A 429 -2.22 -22.81 25.02
N ASP A 430 -3.40 -23.37 24.71
CA ASP A 430 -3.70 -24.80 24.88
C ASP A 430 -3.10 -25.65 23.74
N SER A 431 -3.31 -26.96 23.74
CA SER A 431 -2.81 -27.87 22.69
C SER A 431 -3.46 -27.66 21.32
N ASN A 432 -4.58 -26.93 21.25
CA ASN A 432 -5.33 -26.62 20.03
C ASN A 432 -4.98 -25.22 19.48
N ASN A 433 -4.01 -24.53 20.07
CA ASN A 433 -3.65 -23.12 19.79
C ASN A 433 -4.74 -22.10 20.17
N ASN A 434 -5.67 -22.44 21.06
CA ASN A 434 -6.56 -21.43 21.64
C ASN A 434 -5.80 -20.63 22.71
N ILE A 435 -6.06 -19.33 22.78
CA ILE A 435 -5.49 -18.46 23.81
C ILE A 435 -6.16 -18.78 25.15
N LEU A 436 -5.36 -19.19 26.13
CA LEU A 436 -5.78 -19.36 27.53
C LEU A 436 -5.70 -18.03 28.29
N GLU A 437 -4.62 -17.27 28.06
CA GLU A 437 -4.39 -15.96 28.66
C GLU A 437 -3.53 -15.12 27.73
N LEU A 438 -3.86 -13.83 27.57
CA LEU A 438 -3.02 -12.84 26.89
C LEU A 438 -2.78 -11.70 27.86
N LYS A 439 -1.52 -11.47 28.24
CA LYS A 439 -1.15 -10.47 29.23
C LYS A 439 -0.21 -9.44 28.63
N GLN A 440 -0.59 -8.18 28.75
CA GLN A 440 0.30 -7.05 28.46
C GLN A 440 1.15 -6.74 29.69
N VAL A 441 2.46 -6.64 29.50
CA VAL A 441 3.44 -6.40 30.58
C VAL A 441 4.33 -5.23 30.20
N ARG A 442 4.55 -4.32 31.14
CA ARG A 442 5.51 -3.21 30.98
C ARG A 442 6.92 -3.68 31.33
N ILE A 443 7.79 -3.73 30.34
CA ILE A 443 9.17 -4.17 30.46
C ILE A 443 10.09 -2.97 30.68
N GLN A 444 10.82 -2.98 31.79
CA GLN A 444 11.70 -1.87 32.23
C GLN A 444 13.17 -2.29 32.35
N LYS A 445 13.47 -3.57 32.19
CA LYS A 445 14.80 -4.17 32.30
C LYS A 445 14.88 -5.38 31.38
N ALA A 446 16.10 -5.78 31.03
CA ALA A 446 16.30 -6.86 30.07
C ALA A 446 15.78 -8.22 30.56
N LYS A 447 16.16 -8.62 31.78
CA LYS A 447 15.77 -9.91 32.37
C LYS A 447 14.50 -9.79 33.20
N ASN A 448 13.51 -10.63 32.91
CA ASN A 448 12.19 -10.59 33.53
C ASN A 448 11.75 -11.99 33.96
N SER A 449 10.93 -12.04 35.01
CA SER A 449 10.33 -13.26 35.55
C SER A 449 8.86 -12.97 35.87
N ILE A 450 7.96 -13.81 35.37
CA ILE A 450 6.50 -13.65 35.55
C ILE A 450 5.88 -14.99 35.89
N VAL A 451 4.87 -14.96 36.75
CA VAL A 451 4.03 -16.11 37.07
C VAL A 451 2.61 -15.85 36.57
N PHE A 452 2.04 -16.84 35.90
CA PHE A 452 0.65 -16.88 35.43
C PHE A 452 -0.13 -17.96 36.17
N ASN A 453 -1.43 -17.77 36.30
CA ASN A 453 -2.33 -18.75 36.91
C ASN A 453 -3.44 -19.09 35.92
N THR A 454 -3.41 -20.30 35.36
CA THR A 454 -4.39 -20.75 34.36
C THR A 454 -5.27 -21.87 34.92
N LYS A 455 -6.52 -21.95 34.45
CA LYS A 455 -7.41 -23.07 34.80
C LYS A 455 -7.06 -24.34 34.03
N GLU A 456 -6.65 -24.16 32.79
CA GLU A 456 -6.27 -25.24 31.87
C GLU A 456 -4.75 -25.32 31.74
N LYS A 457 -4.24 -26.51 31.42
CA LYS A 457 -2.80 -26.73 31.25
C LYS A 457 -2.35 -26.09 29.92
N PRO A 458 -1.44 -25.10 29.92
CA PRO A 458 -0.90 -24.58 28.68
C PRO A 458 0.00 -25.63 28.00
N SER A 459 0.00 -25.62 26.67
CA SER A 459 0.93 -26.37 25.84
C SER A 459 2.08 -25.48 25.33
N LYS A 460 1.86 -24.16 25.27
CA LYS A 460 2.79 -23.21 24.66
C LYS A 460 2.70 -21.81 25.29
N ILE A 461 3.83 -21.10 25.31
CA ILE A 461 3.95 -19.66 25.56
C ILE A 461 4.53 -18.98 24.31
N ILE A 462 4.01 -17.81 23.97
CA ILE A 462 4.57 -16.94 22.93
C ILE A 462 4.74 -15.52 23.47
N ILE A 463 5.94 -14.95 23.33
CA ILE A 463 6.20 -13.51 23.49
C ILE A 463 5.83 -12.81 22.18
N ASP A 464 5.12 -11.70 22.29
CA ASP A 464 4.61 -10.86 21.19
C ASP A 464 3.80 -11.66 20.14
N PRO A 465 2.73 -12.37 20.54
CA PRO A 465 1.97 -13.23 19.63
C PRO A 465 1.27 -12.46 18.49
N ASN A 466 1.05 -11.16 18.66
CA ASN A 466 0.42 -10.29 17.65
C ASN A 466 1.44 -9.51 16.79
N LEU A 467 2.75 -9.77 16.94
CA LEU A 467 3.83 -9.16 16.15
C LEU A 467 3.84 -7.63 16.20
N LEU A 468 3.67 -7.09 17.40
CA LEU A 468 3.61 -5.66 17.68
C LEU A 468 5.00 -5.03 17.74
N THR A 469 6.03 -5.85 17.93
CA THR A 469 7.43 -5.46 17.90
C THR A 469 8.11 -5.91 16.62
N ILE A 470 9.16 -5.20 16.24
CA ILE A 470 10.07 -5.65 15.19
C ILE A 470 11.19 -6.45 15.84
N ASP A 471 10.88 -7.67 16.27
CA ASP A 471 11.91 -8.64 16.61
C ASP A 471 12.68 -9.05 15.35
N LYS A 472 13.92 -9.53 15.42
CA LYS A 472 14.65 -10.12 14.29
C LYS A 472 14.53 -11.65 14.26
N ASP A 473 14.40 -12.30 15.40
CA ASP A 473 14.20 -13.74 15.53
C ASP A 473 12.88 -14.01 16.26
N LEU A 474 12.03 -14.86 15.70
CA LEU A 474 10.80 -15.28 16.39
C LEU A 474 10.93 -16.71 16.94
N GLY A 475 12.03 -17.40 16.61
CA GLY A 475 12.22 -18.81 16.94
C GLY A 475 12.39 -19.06 18.43
N ASP A 476 12.93 -18.10 19.17
CA ASP A 476 13.14 -18.15 20.62
C ASP A 476 12.11 -17.34 21.42
N ASN A 477 11.09 -16.80 20.74
CA ASN A 477 9.91 -16.20 21.36
C ASN A 477 8.86 -17.22 21.77
N GLU A 478 9.02 -18.48 21.36
CA GLU A 478 8.09 -19.55 21.61
C GLU A 478 8.70 -20.62 22.52
N PHE A 479 7.92 -21.09 23.50
CA PHE A 479 8.29 -22.22 24.35
C PHE A 479 7.15 -23.25 24.36
N LEU A 480 7.48 -24.50 24.02
CA LEU A 480 6.59 -25.64 24.08
C LEU A 480 6.88 -26.45 25.35
N PHE A 481 5.83 -26.79 26.10
CA PHE A 481 5.92 -27.48 27.39
C PHE A 481 6.06 -29.00 27.32
#